data_AF-A0AAD5BCR1-F1
#
_entry.id   AF-A0AAD5BCR1-F1
#
_cell.length_a   1.000
_cell.length_b   1.000
_cell.length_c   1.000
_cell.angle_alpha   90.00
_cell.angle_beta   90.00
_cell.angle_gamma   90.00
#
_symmetry.space_group_name_H-M   'P 1'
#
loop_
_entity.id
_entity.type
_entity.pdbx_description
1 polymer ?
#
loop_
_entity_poly.entity_id
_entity_poly.type
_entity_poly.pdbx_seq_one_letter_code
_entity_poly.pdbx_strand_id
1 'polypeptide(L)'
;MVKSIRLMVEGNVDLYKVLQVQPEATPQEIKQAYRKQALLYHPDKQPKKERNQVADHFSLILTSYQILSDPQLRQQYEDLVCSHNKHPSKPVTKIAGVRDLQRKLREKEIVAQQASNSGDEIRVEEIKKHLNWVNIEQLREEGIKKRRVLEEETIENADQASNSIYDLPVKEMLQVNTERVFAARLKFKQRPEVRLDKSVISQIMSIFGKVQNVELLEINDDKYGYAEVEFNDSDALDAATEYDYSTAQRWDGTSTRKLASLLRSCTKAYGPDGDTWTNNPTVNAVLDQYVQSVSDRNGVGATASPSVQSFRRL
;
A
#
# COMPACT_ATOMS: atom_id res chain seq x y z
N MET A 1 8.14 -6.69 8.05
CA MET A 1 7.94 -6.62 9.51
C MET A 1 8.50 -5.34 10.10
N VAL A 2 9.82 -5.11 10.13
CA VAL A 2 10.42 -3.87 10.71
C VAL A 2 9.89 -2.58 10.08
N LYS A 3 9.69 -2.55 8.74
CA LYS A 3 9.08 -1.43 8.02
C LYS A 3 7.63 -1.14 8.48
N SER A 4 6.89 -2.16 8.90
CA SER A 4 5.51 -2.04 9.40
C SER A 4 5.48 -1.46 10.82
N ILE A 5 6.46 -1.80 11.67
CA ILE A 5 6.58 -1.25 13.03
C ILE A 5 6.81 0.27 12.97
N ARG A 6 7.70 0.72 12.06
CA ARG A 6 8.00 2.14 11.88
C ARG A 6 6.76 2.95 11.45
N LEU A 7 5.99 2.45 10.49
CA LEU A 7 4.75 3.10 10.03
C LEU A 7 3.70 3.21 11.15
N MET A 8 3.59 2.20 12.02
CA MET A 8 2.66 2.22 13.15
C MET A 8 3.05 3.26 14.21
N VAL A 9 4.34 3.43 14.47
CA VAL A 9 4.86 4.46 15.39
C VAL A 9 4.69 5.86 14.80
N GLU A 10 4.96 6.06 13.50
CA GLU A 10 4.73 7.32 12.79
C GLU A 10 3.24 7.72 12.78
N GLY A 11 2.34 6.72 12.72
CA GLY A 11 0.89 6.91 12.83
C GLY A 11 0.34 7.05 14.26
N ASN A 12 1.20 7.14 15.30
CA ASN A 12 0.80 7.17 16.72
C ASN A 12 -0.15 6.03 17.15
N VAL A 13 0.01 4.85 16.56
CA VAL A 13 -0.82 3.67 16.89
C VAL A 13 -0.18 2.88 18.03
N ASP A 14 -0.83 2.88 19.19
CA ASP A 14 -0.38 2.13 20.37
C ASP A 14 -0.76 0.64 20.30
N LEU A 15 0.21 -0.24 20.00
CA LEU A 15 -0.02 -1.69 19.89
C LEU A 15 -0.53 -2.33 21.19
N TYR A 16 -0.07 -1.84 22.34
CA TYR A 16 -0.55 -2.29 23.66
C TYR A 16 -2.04 -1.96 23.87
N LYS A 17 -2.49 -0.80 23.40
CA LYS A 17 -3.91 -0.39 23.48
C LYS A 17 -4.79 -1.21 22.54
N VAL A 18 -4.29 -1.56 21.36
CA VAL A 18 -5.01 -2.41 20.39
C VAL A 18 -5.34 -3.77 21.00
N LEU A 19 -4.38 -4.39 21.68
CA LEU A 19 -4.59 -5.67 22.37
C LEU A 19 -5.25 -5.50 23.75
N GLN A 20 -5.48 -4.27 24.22
CA GLN A 20 -6.00 -3.94 25.56
C GLN A 20 -5.17 -4.56 26.69
N VAL A 21 -3.85 -4.48 26.57
CA VAL A 21 -2.89 -4.98 27.56
C VAL A 21 -2.01 -3.85 28.08
N GLN A 22 -1.47 -4.03 29.29
CA GLN A 22 -0.51 -3.08 29.83
C GLN A 22 0.86 -3.23 29.15
N PRO A 23 1.70 -2.18 29.12
CA PRO A 23 3.06 -2.27 28.59
C PRO A 23 3.93 -3.29 29.33
N GLU A 24 3.61 -3.59 30.59
CA GLU A 24 4.30 -4.56 31.44
C GLU A 24 3.76 -5.99 31.27
N ALA A 25 2.81 -6.22 30.36
CA ALA A 25 2.15 -7.50 30.19
C ALA A 25 3.12 -8.61 29.78
N THR A 26 2.90 -9.78 30.37
CA THR A 26 3.65 -11.00 30.08
C THR A 26 3.25 -11.58 28.71
N PRO A 27 4.11 -12.38 28.06
CA PRO A 27 3.76 -13.02 26.78
C PRO A 27 2.52 -13.93 26.88
N GLN A 28 2.24 -14.50 28.06
CA GLN A 28 1.04 -15.29 28.31
C GLN A 28 -0.23 -14.43 28.28
N GLU A 29 -0.19 -13.25 28.90
CA GLU A 29 -1.30 -12.29 28.89
C GLU A 29 -1.56 -11.73 27.49
N ILE A 30 -0.50 -11.42 26.74
CA ILE A 30 -0.60 -10.95 25.35
C ILE A 30 -1.30 -12.00 24.48
N LYS A 31 -0.95 -13.29 24.65
CA LYS A 31 -1.58 -14.40 23.93
C LYS A 31 -3.04 -14.59 24.33
N GLN A 32 -3.38 -14.41 25.61
CA GLN A 32 -4.75 -14.49 26.09
C GLN A 32 -5.60 -13.33 25.55
N ALA A 33 -5.05 -12.12 25.53
CA ALA A 33 -5.70 -10.93 25.03
C ALA A 33 -5.96 -11.03 23.51
N TYR A 34 -4.98 -11.49 22.73
CA TYR A 34 -5.15 -11.76 21.31
C TYR A 34 -6.31 -12.72 21.04
N ARG A 35 -6.42 -13.83 21.79
CA ARG A 35 -7.53 -14.78 21.63
C ARG A 35 -8.89 -14.14 21.91
N LYS A 36 -8.98 -13.30 22.94
CA LYS A 36 -10.22 -12.57 23.27
C LYS A 36 -10.61 -11.60 22.15
N GLN A 37 -9.65 -10.81 21.67
CA GLN A 37 -9.89 -9.82 20.60
C GLN A 37 -10.20 -10.49 19.25
N ALA A 38 -9.49 -11.56 18.90
CA ALA A 38 -9.72 -12.32 17.67
C ALA A 38 -11.12 -12.94 17.61
N LEU A 39 -11.68 -13.37 18.75
CA LEU A 39 -13.04 -13.90 18.82
C LEU A 39 -14.11 -12.81 18.67
N LEU A 40 -13.83 -11.59 19.13
CA LEU A 40 -14.72 -10.45 19.00
C LEU A 40 -14.76 -9.93 17.56
N TYR A 41 -13.59 -9.78 16.94
CA TYR A 41 -13.44 -9.22 15.59
C TYR A 41 -13.29 -10.28 14.49
N HIS A 42 -13.78 -11.51 14.72
CA HIS A 42 -13.71 -12.56 13.70
C HIS A 42 -14.66 -12.26 12.53
N PRO A 43 -14.19 -12.27 11.26
CA PRO A 43 -15.00 -11.89 10.10
C PRO A 43 -16.21 -12.82 9.84
N ASP A 44 -16.20 -14.03 10.41
CA ASP A 44 -17.28 -15.01 10.31
C ASP A 44 -18.48 -14.72 11.25
N LYS A 45 -18.25 -14.01 12.36
CA LYS A 45 -19.29 -13.72 13.36
C LYS A 45 -19.96 -12.36 13.17
N GLN A 46 -19.51 -11.57 12.20
CA GLN A 46 -19.91 -10.17 12.03
C GLN A 46 -20.89 -9.97 10.87
N PRO A 47 -21.88 -9.05 11.01
CA PRO A 47 -22.87 -8.80 9.97
C PRO A 47 -22.22 -8.21 8.70
N LYS A 48 -22.75 -8.57 7.53
CA LYS A 48 -22.18 -8.24 6.21
C LYS A 48 -21.89 -6.75 5.97
N LYS A 49 -22.57 -5.84 6.67
CA LYS A 49 -22.42 -4.38 6.52
C LYS A 49 -21.13 -3.83 7.14
N GLU A 50 -20.54 -4.52 8.12
CA GLU A 50 -19.36 -4.06 8.87
C GLU A 50 -18.10 -4.89 8.55
N ARG A 51 -18.21 -5.84 7.61
CA ARG A 51 -17.16 -6.82 7.31
C ARG A 51 -15.81 -6.19 6.94
N ASN A 52 -15.81 -5.05 6.24
CA ASN A 52 -14.58 -4.38 5.83
C ASN A 52 -13.88 -3.71 7.03
N GLN A 53 -14.61 -2.97 7.87
CA GLN A 53 -14.05 -2.33 9.06
C GLN A 53 -13.55 -3.36 10.08
N VAL A 54 -14.27 -4.47 10.22
CA VAL A 54 -13.86 -5.60 11.07
C VAL A 54 -12.60 -6.26 10.54
N ALA A 55 -12.46 -6.43 9.22
CA ALA A 55 -11.27 -7.02 8.61
C ALA A 55 -10.01 -6.17 8.85
N ASP A 56 -10.13 -4.85 8.74
CA ASP A 56 -9.03 -3.92 9.01
C ASP A 56 -8.61 -3.95 10.49
N HIS A 57 -9.58 -3.93 11.41
CA HIS A 57 -9.31 -4.08 12.84
C HIS A 57 -8.68 -5.43 13.18
N PHE A 58 -9.15 -6.52 12.57
CA PHE A 58 -8.59 -7.85 12.76
C PHE A 58 -7.14 -7.95 12.27
N SER A 59 -6.83 -7.35 11.11
CA SER A 59 -5.47 -7.24 10.60
C SER A 59 -4.55 -6.49 11.58
N LEU A 60 -5.06 -5.42 12.18
CA LEU A 60 -4.32 -4.60 13.16
C LEU A 60 -4.08 -5.35 14.48
N ILE A 61 -5.07 -6.12 14.96
CA ILE A 61 -4.94 -7.03 16.11
C ILE A 61 -3.90 -8.12 15.85
N LEU A 62 -3.94 -8.76 14.68
CA LEU A 62 -3.00 -9.80 14.28
C LEU A 62 -1.56 -9.25 14.22
N THR A 63 -1.38 -8.09 13.59
CA THR A 63 -0.07 -7.44 13.47
C THR A 63 0.46 -7.04 14.84
N SER A 64 -0.40 -6.50 15.72
CA SER A 64 -0.03 -6.14 17.10
C SER A 64 0.44 -7.36 17.90
N TYR A 65 -0.25 -8.49 17.77
CA TYR A 65 0.16 -9.75 18.41
C TYR A 65 1.49 -10.25 17.87
N GLN A 66 1.70 -10.23 16.56
CA GLN A 66 2.97 -10.67 15.96
C GLN A 66 4.16 -9.86 16.49
N ILE A 67 4.02 -8.53 16.58
CA ILE A 67 5.07 -7.64 17.08
C ILE A 67 5.31 -7.83 18.58
N LEU A 68 4.25 -7.91 19.38
CA LEU A 68 4.36 -7.99 20.85
C LEU A 68 4.69 -9.40 21.36
N SER A 69 4.45 -10.45 20.57
CA SER A 69 4.75 -11.84 20.94
C SER A 69 6.22 -12.20 20.79
N ASP A 70 6.94 -11.57 19.87
CA ASP A 70 8.37 -11.79 19.64
C ASP A 70 9.19 -10.79 20.47
N PRO A 71 10.07 -11.24 21.39
CA PRO A 71 10.88 -10.34 22.22
C PRO A 71 11.77 -9.40 21.40
N GLN A 72 12.28 -9.82 20.24
CA GLN A 72 13.12 -8.96 19.40
C GLN A 72 12.32 -7.83 18.76
N LEU A 73 11.12 -8.14 18.25
CA LEU A 73 10.24 -7.14 17.63
C LEU A 73 9.63 -6.21 18.66
N ARG A 74 9.30 -6.72 19.85
CA ARG A 74 8.83 -5.91 20.99
C ARG A 74 9.90 -4.90 21.40
N GLN A 75 11.16 -5.33 21.52
CA GLN A 75 12.26 -4.43 21.86
C GLN A 75 12.44 -3.34 20.79
N GLN A 76 12.39 -3.69 19.51
CA GLN A 76 12.46 -2.70 18.42
C GLN A 76 11.30 -1.70 18.46
N TYR A 77 10.08 -2.17 18.76
CA TYR A 77 8.93 -1.28 18.94
C TYR A 77 9.14 -0.35 20.14
N GLU A 78 9.60 -0.88 21.28
CA GLU A 78 9.89 -0.09 22.49
C GLU A 78 11.01 0.93 22.26
N ASP A 79 12.07 0.57 21.55
CA ASP A 79 13.16 1.48 21.17
C ASP A 79 12.68 2.61 20.26
N LEU A 80 11.80 2.30 19.30
CA LEU A 80 11.19 3.29 18.41
C LEU A 80 10.24 4.22 19.15
N VAL A 81 9.37 3.68 20.01
CA VAL A 81 8.47 4.47 20.86
C VAL A 81 9.26 5.34 21.83
N CYS A 82 10.36 4.82 22.40
CA CYS A 82 11.26 5.57 23.27
C CYS A 82 11.96 6.69 22.50
N SER A 83 12.41 6.44 21.26
CA SER A 83 13.06 7.45 20.41
C SER A 83 12.07 8.53 19.93
N HIS A 84 10.85 8.13 19.60
CA HIS A 84 9.73 9.00 19.24
C HIS A 84 9.28 9.87 20.43
N ASN A 85 9.30 9.33 21.65
CA ASN A 85 8.97 10.07 22.88
C ASN A 85 10.16 10.82 23.52
N LYS A 86 11.42 10.48 23.18
CA LYS A 86 12.65 11.19 23.63
C LYS A 86 12.81 12.55 22.99
N HIS A 87 12.26 12.72 21.80
CA HIS A 87 11.88 14.03 21.29
C HIS A 87 10.39 14.19 21.57
N PRO A 88 9.96 14.62 22.78
CA PRO A 88 8.66 15.25 22.84
C PRO A 88 8.72 16.29 21.73
N SER A 89 7.82 16.20 20.75
CA SER A 89 7.48 17.36 19.92
C SER A 89 7.50 18.51 20.90
N LYS A 90 8.49 19.40 20.77
CA LYS A 90 8.75 20.42 21.80
C LYS A 90 7.37 20.93 22.13
N PRO A 91 6.85 20.76 23.37
CA PRO A 91 5.57 21.35 23.69
C PRO A 91 5.75 22.78 23.22
N VAL A 92 4.86 23.27 22.37
CA VAL A 92 4.94 24.61 21.79
C VAL A 92 4.93 25.54 23.00
N THR A 93 6.12 25.78 23.56
CA THR A 93 6.36 26.49 24.80
C THR A 93 6.50 27.93 24.41
N LYS A 94 5.50 28.43 23.68
CA LYS A 94 5.17 29.85 23.67
C LYS A 94 4.43 30.25 24.95
N ILE A 95 4.48 29.45 26.02
CA ILE A 95 3.87 29.75 27.33
C ILE A 95 4.90 30.30 28.34
N ALA A 96 6.19 29.93 28.22
CA ALA A 96 7.23 30.47 29.10
C ALA A 96 7.39 31.99 28.92
N GLY A 97 7.40 32.45 27.65
CA GLY A 97 7.44 33.87 27.32
C GLY A 97 6.25 34.67 27.85
N VAL A 98 5.04 34.07 27.94
CA VAL A 98 3.83 34.76 28.42
C VAL A 98 3.89 35.04 29.92
N ARG A 99 4.43 34.10 30.72
CA ARG A 99 4.59 34.31 32.18
C ARG A 99 5.62 35.39 32.50
N ASP A 100 6.73 35.41 31.76
CA ASP A 100 7.75 36.46 31.91
C ASP A 100 7.25 37.83 31.44
N LEU A 101 6.41 37.87 30.39
CA LEU A 101 5.74 39.10 29.96
C LEU A 101 4.77 39.62 31.02
N GLN A 102 3.97 38.74 31.64
CA GLN A 102 3.04 39.10 32.73
C GLN A 102 3.77 39.60 33.97
N ARG A 103 4.96 39.08 34.28
CA ARG A 103 5.80 39.60 35.38
C ARG A 103 6.30 41.01 35.06
N LYS A 104 6.86 41.22 33.86
CA LYS A 104 7.35 42.54 33.42
C LYS A 104 6.23 43.60 33.35
N LEU A 105 5.01 43.19 32.96
CA LEU A 105 3.83 44.06 32.98
C LEU A 105 3.48 44.51 34.40
N ARG A 106 3.40 43.57 35.36
CA ARG A 106 3.13 43.89 36.77
C ARG A 106 4.20 44.78 37.40
N GLU A 107 5.47 44.52 37.10
CA GLU A 107 6.57 45.37 37.59
C GLU A 107 6.44 46.81 37.08
N LYS A 108 6.14 47.00 35.78
CA LYS A 108 5.91 48.34 35.21
C LYS A 108 4.67 49.02 35.77
N GLU A 109 3.62 48.27 36.07
CA GLU A 109 2.38 48.78 36.66
C GLU A 109 2.61 49.29 38.10
N ILE A 110 3.41 48.56 38.89
CA ILE A 110 3.84 48.98 40.24
C ILE A 110 4.68 50.25 40.16
N VAL A 111 5.65 50.33 39.23
CA VAL A 111 6.48 51.52 39.04
C VAL A 111 5.63 52.74 38.61
N ALA A 112 4.64 52.55 37.75
CA ALA A 112 3.72 53.61 37.35
C ALA A 112 2.84 54.10 38.51
N GLN A 113 2.42 53.20 39.42
CA GLN A 113 1.69 53.54 40.64
C GLN A 113 2.56 54.25 41.68
N GLN A 114 3.84 53.88 41.80
CA GLN A 114 4.79 54.58 42.67
C GLN A 114 5.11 55.98 42.14
N ALA A 115 5.23 56.15 40.82
CA ALA A 115 5.43 57.44 40.17
C ALA A 115 4.22 58.38 40.30
N SER A 116 2.99 57.86 40.44
CA SER A 116 1.82 58.69 40.77
C SER A 116 1.78 59.19 42.21
N ASN A 117 2.52 58.57 43.13
CA ASN A 117 2.56 59.01 44.53
C ASN A 117 3.58 60.15 44.77
N SER A 118 4.51 60.40 43.84
CA SER A 118 5.37 61.60 43.84
C SER A 118 4.68 62.71 43.04
N GLY A 119 3.96 63.58 43.75
CA GLY A 119 2.99 64.52 43.19
C GLY A 119 3.55 65.54 42.20
N ASP A 120 3.37 65.25 40.92
CA ASP A 120 3.29 66.21 39.81
C ASP A 120 2.25 65.68 38.79
N GLU A 121 0.99 65.62 39.24
CA GLU A 121 -0.12 64.91 38.58
C GLU A 121 -0.39 65.35 37.14
N ILE A 122 -0.15 66.63 36.80
CA ILE A 122 -0.54 67.18 35.49
C ILE A 122 0.41 66.71 34.37
N ARG A 123 1.71 66.62 34.64
CA ARG A 123 2.73 66.24 33.64
C ARG A 123 2.77 64.73 33.41
N VAL A 124 2.46 63.97 34.47
CA VAL A 124 2.44 62.51 34.46
C VAL A 124 1.24 61.98 33.66
N GLU A 125 0.08 62.63 33.73
CA GLU A 125 -1.13 62.17 33.05
C GLU A 125 -1.07 62.37 31.53
N GLU A 126 -0.49 63.48 31.06
CA GLU A 126 -0.24 63.71 29.62
C GLU A 126 0.78 62.72 29.06
N ILE A 127 1.86 62.47 29.79
CA ILE A 127 2.89 61.48 29.41
C ILE A 127 2.30 60.06 29.40
N LYS A 128 1.50 59.69 30.42
CA LYS A 128 0.79 58.40 30.48
C LYS A 128 -0.19 58.24 29.32
N LYS A 129 -0.96 59.27 28.98
CA LYS A 129 -1.94 59.21 27.88
C LYS A 129 -1.25 59.05 26.52
N HIS A 130 -0.12 59.72 26.31
CA HIS A 130 0.64 59.65 25.06
C HIS A 130 1.45 58.33 24.90
N LEU A 131 2.04 57.81 25.98
CA LEU A 131 2.74 56.51 25.98
C LEU A 131 1.79 55.30 25.88
N ASN A 132 0.57 55.39 26.43
CA ASN A 132 -0.40 54.29 26.45
C ASN A 132 -1.09 54.11 25.08
N TRP A 133 -1.34 55.20 24.35
CA TRP A 133 -2.05 55.15 23.07
C TRP A 133 -1.15 54.77 21.89
N VAL A 134 0.07 55.32 21.81
CA VAL A 134 0.99 55.05 20.68
C VAL A 134 1.55 53.63 20.74
N ASN A 135 1.81 53.10 21.95
CA ASN A 135 2.51 51.82 22.08
C ASN A 135 1.56 50.62 22.00
N ILE A 136 0.35 50.71 22.55
CA ILE A 136 -0.58 49.56 22.58
C ILE A 136 -1.14 49.27 21.19
N GLU A 137 -1.54 50.30 20.44
CA GLU A 137 -2.15 50.09 19.12
C GLU A 137 -1.11 49.63 18.09
N GLN A 138 0.10 50.21 18.13
CA GLN A 138 1.22 49.74 17.30
C GLN A 138 1.63 48.30 17.66
N LEU A 139 1.72 47.95 18.95
CA LEU A 139 2.00 46.57 19.36
C LEU A 139 0.88 45.59 18.96
N ARG A 140 -0.39 46.03 18.96
CA ARG A 140 -1.52 45.24 18.47
C ARG A 140 -1.41 45.00 16.97
N GLU A 141 -1.17 46.04 16.19
CA GLU A 141 -1.01 45.95 14.73
C GLU A 141 0.18 45.09 14.36
N GLU A 142 1.34 45.27 15.01
CA GLU A 142 2.51 44.41 14.79
C GLU A 142 2.22 42.96 15.17
N GLY A 143 1.49 42.71 16.25
CA GLY A 143 1.07 41.37 16.66
C GLY A 143 0.06 40.72 15.71
N ILE A 144 -0.83 41.51 15.09
CA ILE A 144 -1.75 41.04 14.05
C ILE A 144 -0.98 40.73 12.76
N LYS A 145 -0.06 41.63 12.37
CA LYS A 145 0.75 41.47 11.15
C LYS A 145 1.67 40.25 11.23
N LYS A 146 2.32 40.04 12.38
CA LYS A 146 3.14 38.84 12.63
C LYS A 146 2.32 37.56 12.62
N ARG A 147 1.07 37.57 13.10
CA ARG A 147 0.17 36.41 13.01
C ARG A 147 -0.22 36.11 11.58
N ARG A 148 -0.57 37.13 10.79
CA ARG A 148 -0.89 36.98 9.37
C ARG A 148 0.28 36.42 8.58
N VAL A 149 1.48 36.98 8.73
CA VAL A 149 2.68 36.49 8.03
C VAL A 149 2.98 35.04 8.40
N LEU A 150 2.90 34.68 9.69
CA LEU A 150 3.13 33.29 10.11
C LEU A 150 2.06 32.35 9.54
N GLU A 151 0.80 32.78 9.49
CA GLU A 151 -0.31 32.01 8.92
C GLU A 151 -0.12 31.82 7.41
N GLU A 152 0.26 32.88 6.69
CA GLU A 152 0.61 32.86 5.26
C GLU A 152 1.80 31.93 4.99
N GLU A 153 2.88 32.03 5.77
CA GLU A 153 4.05 31.13 5.69
C GLU A 153 3.66 29.68 5.99
N THR A 154 2.77 29.43 6.95
CA THR A 154 2.31 28.06 7.23
C THR A 154 1.40 27.50 6.14
N ILE A 155 0.59 28.35 5.49
CA ILE A 155 -0.26 27.97 4.37
C ILE A 155 0.59 27.70 3.13
N GLU A 156 1.55 28.58 2.80
CA GLU A 156 2.50 28.37 1.70
C GLU A 156 3.37 27.11 1.91
N ASN A 157 3.81 26.85 3.14
CA ASN A 157 4.51 25.61 3.48
C ASN A 157 3.58 24.38 3.48
N ALA A 158 2.29 24.54 3.75
CA ALA A 158 1.31 23.44 3.66
C ALA A 158 0.99 23.07 2.20
N ASP A 159 1.01 24.04 1.28
CA ASP A 159 0.88 23.79 -0.16
C ASP A 159 2.14 23.12 -0.75
N GLN A 160 3.32 23.34 -0.16
CA GLN A 160 4.55 22.62 -0.51
C GLN A 160 4.69 21.25 0.19
N ALA A 161 4.09 21.10 1.37
CA ALA A 161 3.95 19.84 2.07
C ALA A 161 2.62 19.17 1.70
N SER A 162 2.48 18.80 0.42
CA SER A 162 1.48 17.85 0.00
C SER A 162 1.74 16.51 0.70
N ASN A 163 1.18 16.35 1.90
CA ASN A 163 1.00 15.04 2.55
C ASN A 163 -0.11 14.25 1.85
N SER A 164 -0.08 14.26 0.52
CA SER A 164 -0.84 13.37 -0.33
C SER A 164 -0.11 12.04 -0.30
N ILE A 165 -0.86 10.96 -0.09
CA ILE A 165 -0.34 9.58 -0.15
C ILE A 165 0.36 9.27 -1.49
N TYR A 166 0.16 10.13 -2.51
CA TYR A 166 0.71 10.01 -3.85
C TYR A 166 2.11 10.67 -4.04
N ASP A 167 2.63 11.43 -3.07
CA ASP A 167 3.95 12.10 -3.16
C ASP A 167 5.11 11.30 -2.50
N LEU A 168 4.90 10.02 -2.21
CA LEU A 168 5.98 9.12 -1.81
C LEU A 168 6.95 8.89 -2.99
N PRO A 169 8.28 8.86 -2.75
CA PRO A 169 9.28 8.53 -3.77
C PRO A 169 9.29 7.01 -4.03
N VAL A 170 8.15 6.44 -4.43
CA VAL A 170 8.01 5.02 -4.78
C VAL A 170 8.67 4.73 -6.14
N LYS A 171 8.89 5.78 -6.95
CA LYS A 171 9.34 5.67 -8.34
C LYS A 171 10.74 5.11 -8.51
N GLU A 172 11.60 5.16 -7.48
CA GLU A 172 13.00 4.71 -7.58
C GLU A 172 13.27 3.28 -7.08
N MET A 173 12.35 2.66 -6.32
CA MET A 173 12.57 1.31 -5.78
C MET A 173 12.02 0.16 -6.62
N LEU A 174 11.31 0.48 -7.71
CA LEU A 174 10.70 -0.52 -8.58
C LEU A 174 11.02 -0.15 -10.03
N GLN A 175 12.24 -0.46 -10.47
CA GLN A 175 12.43 -0.91 -11.85
C GLN A 175 11.74 -2.29 -11.99
N VAL A 176 10.43 -2.33 -11.76
CA VAL A 176 9.62 -3.49 -12.17
C VAL A 176 9.62 -3.40 -13.67
N ASN A 177 10.25 -4.36 -14.32
CA ASN A 177 10.12 -4.50 -15.75
C ASN A 177 8.62 -4.61 -16.04
N THR A 178 8.04 -3.56 -16.64
CA THR A 178 6.61 -3.49 -16.98
C THR A 178 6.31 -4.23 -18.28
N GLU A 179 7.23 -5.10 -18.71
CA GLU A 179 7.04 -5.99 -19.84
C GLU A 179 5.90 -6.95 -19.49
N ARG A 180 4.72 -6.65 -20.04
CA ARG A 180 3.55 -7.50 -19.94
C ARG A 180 3.61 -8.47 -21.11
N VAL A 181 3.46 -9.76 -20.82
CA VAL A 181 3.42 -10.81 -21.84
C VAL A 181 1.96 -11.17 -22.10
N PHE A 182 1.51 -11.03 -23.34
CA PHE A 182 0.15 -11.39 -23.73
C PHE A 182 0.13 -12.81 -24.34
N ALA A 183 0.27 -13.81 -23.48
CA ALA A 183 0.34 -15.22 -23.88
C ALA A 183 -1.02 -15.92 -23.85
N ALA A 184 -1.27 -16.73 -24.88
CA ALA A 184 -2.43 -17.59 -25.03
C ALA A 184 -2.00 -19.06 -25.19
N ARG A 185 -2.72 -19.96 -24.53
CA ARG A 185 -2.56 -21.40 -24.66
C ARG A 185 -3.56 -21.96 -25.65
N LEU A 186 -3.04 -22.53 -26.73
CA LEU A 186 -3.78 -23.10 -27.83
C LEU A 186 -3.84 -24.62 -27.72
N LYS A 187 -5.04 -25.19 -27.85
CA LYS A 187 -5.26 -26.64 -27.93
C LYS A 187 -5.66 -27.03 -29.35
N PHE A 188 -4.98 -28.02 -29.91
CA PHE A 188 -5.27 -28.52 -31.25
C PHE A 188 -5.26 -30.05 -31.32
N LYS A 189 -6.00 -30.62 -32.26
CA LYS A 189 -6.05 -32.07 -32.47
C LYS A 189 -4.82 -32.51 -33.25
N GLN A 190 -3.98 -33.37 -32.67
CA GLN A 190 -2.87 -33.97 -33.39
C GLN A 190 -3.39 -35.04 -34.37
N ARG A 191 -2.82 -35.06 -35.58
CA ARG A 191 -3.01 -36.13 -36.54
C ARG A 191 -1.64 -36.65 -36.95
N PRO A 192 -1.43 -37.97 -37.05
CA PRO A 192 -0.13 -38.53 -37.40
C PRO A 192 0.39 -38.08 -38.77
N GLU A 193 -0.52 -37.71 -39.69
CA GLU A 193 -0.20 -37.28 -41.05
C GLU A 193 0.12 -35.77 -41.17
N VAL A 194 -0.26 -34.94 -40.19
CA VAL A 194 -0.16 -33.48 -40.28
C VAL A 194 0.44 -32.93 -38.99
N ARG A 195 1.69 -32.47 -39.08
CA ARG A 195 2.36 -31.75 -37.99
C ARG A 195 2.07 -30.25 -38.11
N LEU A 196 1.64 -29.66 -37.00
CA LEU A 196 1.44 -28.22 -36.88
C LEU A 196 2.77 -27.60 -36.43
N ASP A 197 3.54 -27.10 -37.39
CA ASP A 197 4.80 -26.42 -37.11
C ASP A 197 4.58 -25.02 -36.54
N LYS A 198 5.58 -24.51 -35.81
CA LYS A 198 5.57 -23.16 -35.21
C LYS A 198 5.20 -22.07 -36.21
N SER A 199 5.72 -22.17 -37.44
CA SER A 199 5.45 -21.22 -38.53
C SER A 199 3.98 -21.20 -38.96
N VAL A 200 3.34 -22.37 -39.01
CA VAL A 200 1.93 -22.49 -39.39
C VAL A 200 1.04 -21.90 -38.31
N ILE A 201 1.33 -22.19 -37.03
CA ILE A 201 0.58 -21.66 -35.90
C ILE A 201 0.67 -20.13 -35.86
N SER A 202 1.88 -19.58 -36.08
CA SER A 202 2.09 -18.13 -36.22
C SER A 202 1.23 -17.54 -37.34
N GLN A 203 1.20 -18.19 -38.51
CA GLN A 203 0.40 -17.73 -39.66
C GLN A 203 -1.12 -17.78 -39.39
N ILE A 204 -1.61 -18.81 -38.71
CA ILE A 204 -3.02 -18.94 -38.33
C ILE A 204 -3.40 -17.85 -37.31
N MET A 205 -2.53 -17.62 -36.32
CA MET A 205 -2.76 -16.66 -35.23
C MET A 205 -2.55 -15.20 -35.65
N SER A 206 -1.78 -14.96 -36.72
CA SER A 206 -1.58 -13.62 -37.29
C SER A 206 -2.88 -12.93 -37.74
N ILE A 207 -3.99 -13.66 -37.90
CA ILE A 207 -5.30 -13.09 -38.21
C ILE A 207 -5.86 -12.28 -37.03
N PHE A 208 -5.54 -12.66 -35.79
CA PHE A 208 -5.99 -11.97 -34.59
C PHE A 208 -5.10 -10.76 -34.25
N GLY A 209 -3.80 -10.86 -34.53
CA GLY A 209 -2.85 -9.76 -34.35
C GLY A 209 -1.40 -10.18 -34.55
N LYS A 210 -0.46 -9.26 -34.28
CA LYS A 210 0.98 -9.54 -34.44
C LYS A 210 1.45 -10.50 -33.35
N VAL A 211 1.97 -11.65 -33.78
CA VAL A 211 2.53 -12.69 -32.91
C VAL A 211 4.01 -12.42 -32.68
N GLN A 212 4.45 -12.47 -31.42
CA GLN A 212 5.83 -12.25 -30.99
C GLN A 212 6.62 -13.56 -30.92
N ASN A 213 6.07 -14.56 -30.24
CA ASN A 213 6.69 -15.86 -30.04
C ASN A 213 5.64 -16.98 -30.10
N VAL A 214 6.07 -18.18 -30.51
CA VAL A 214 5.25 -19.39 -30.52
C VAL A 214 6.07 -20.56 -30.00
N GLU A 215 5.64 -21.13 -28.89
CA GLU A 215 6.25 -22.30 -28.27
C GLU A 215 5.32 -23.49 -28.34
N LEU A 216 5.87 -24.66 -28.70
CA LEU A 216 5.13 -25.91 -28.72
C LEU A 216 5.36 -26.61 -27.39
N LEU A 217 4.28 -26.96 -26.70
CA LEU A 217 4.34 -27.64 -25.42
C LEU A 217 4.32 -29.15 -25.65
N GLU A 218 5.39 -29.84 -25.26
CA GLU A 218 5.51 -31.30 -25.33
C GLU A 218 4.78 -31.98 -24.16
N ILE A 219 3.45 -31.81 -24.13
CA ILE A 219 2.60 -32.50 -23.17
C ILE A 219 2.18 -33.84 -23.78
N ASN A 220 2.43 -34.94 -23.06
CA ASN A 220 2.08 -36.31 -23.47
C ASN A 220 0.56 -36.52 -23.51
N ASP A 221 -0.07 -36.16 -24.62
CA ASP A 221 -1.45 -36.51 -24.96
C ASP A 221 -1.50 -36.92 -26.44
N ASP A 222 -1.62 -38.22 -26.72
CA ASP A 222 -1.58 -38.78 -28.09
C ASP A 222 -2.67 -38.20 -29.02
N LYS A 223 -3.70 -37.56 -28.43
CA LYS A 223 -4.85 -37.02 -29.15
C LYS A 223 -4.76 -35.51 -29.38
N TYR A 224 -4.08 -34.77 -28.52
CA TYR A 224 -4.09 -33.31 -28.53
C TYR A 224 -2.70 -32.72 -28.32
N GLY A 225 -2.36 -31.72 -29.13
CA GLY A 225 -1.18 -30.89 -28.93
C GLY A 225 -1.56 -29.58 -28.24
N TYR A 226 -0.59 -29.02 -27.52
CA TYR A 226 -0.69 -27.73 -26.87
C TYR A 226 0.42 -26.82 -27.40
N ALA A 227 0.09 -25.54 -27.60
CA ALA A 227 1.06 -24.51 -27.96
C ALA A 227 0.79 -23.26 -27.12
N GLU A 228 1.84 -22.49 -26.87
CA GLU A 228 1.76 -21.16 -26.28
C GLU A 228 2.09 -20.13 -27.36
N VAL A 229 1.27 -19.09 -27.45
CA VAL A 229 1.36 -18.04 -28.45
C VAL A 229 1.38 -16.70 -27.75
N GLU A 230 2.46 -15.96 -27.92
CA GLU A 230 2.62 -14.62 -27.37
C GLU A 230 2.23 -13.58 -28.43
N PHE A 231 1.34 -12.67 -28.06
CA PHE A 231 0.92 -11.54 -28.88
C PHE A 231 1.60 -10.25 -28.40
N ASN A 232 1.80 -9.31 -29.32
CA ASN A 232 2.27 -7.96 -28.96
C ASN A 232 1.17 -7.13 -28.28
N ASP A 233 -0.09 -7.35 -28.67
CA ASP A 233 -1.22 -6.52 -28.29
C ASP A 233 -2.20 -7.29 -27.39
N SER A 234 -2.74 -6.63 -26.36
CA SER A 234 -3.77 -7.20 -25.49
C SER A 234 -5.06 -7.51 -26.26
N ASP A 235 -5.44 -6.63 -27.18
CA ASP A 235 -6.68 -6.78 -27.97
C ASP A 235 -6.63 -8.03 -28.85
N ALA A 236 -5.45 -8.37 -29.38
CA ALA A 236 -5.24 -9.57 -30.17
C ALA A 236 -5.43 -10.85 -29.35
N LEU A 237 -4.93 -10.85 -28.11
CA LEU A 237 -5.12 -11.94 -27.17
C LEU A 237 -6.60 -12.10 -26.81
N ASP A 238 -7.27 -11.00 -26.46
CA ASP A 238 -8.70 -11.03 -26.11
C ASP A 238 -9.55 -11.55 -27.27
N ALA A 239 -9.32 -11.04 -28.48
CA ALA A 239 -9.99 -11.49 -29.69
C ALA A 239 -9.72 -12.97 -30.04
N ALA A 240 -8.55 -13.50 -29.70
CA ALA A 240 -8.25 -14.93 -29.85
C ALA A 240 -9.00 -15.76 -28.81
N THR A 241 -9.03 -15.33 -27.55
CA THR A 241 -9.64 -16.11 -26.46
C THR A 241 -11.18 -16.11 -26.49
N GLU A 242 -11.80 -15.05 -27.00
CA GLU A 242 -13.26 -14.95 -27.13
C GLU A 242 -13.79 -15.71 -28.36
N TYR A 243 -12.93 -16.02 -29.33
CA TYR A 243 -13.35 -16.66 -30.56
C TYR A 243 -13.70 -18.14 -30.37
N ASP A 244 -14.83 -18.57 -30.93
CA ASP A 244 -15.22 -19.97 -30.95
C ASP A 244 -14.51 -20.75 -32.07
N TYR A 245 -13.49 -21.52 -31.69
CA TYR A 245 -12.71 -22.39 -32.57
C TYR A 245 -13.47 -23.62 -33.10
N SER A 246 -14.74 -23.81 -32.73
CA SER A 246 -15.60 -24.83 -33.33
C SER A 246 -15.81 -24.59 -34.84
N THR A 247 -15.79 -23.32 -35.25
CA THR A 247 -15.96 -22.92 -36.65
C THR A 247 -14.70 -22.25 -37.20
N ALA A 248 -14.28 -22.68 -38.39
CA ALA A 248 -13.09 -22.14 -39.06
C ALA A 248 -13.41 -20.96 -40.01
N GLN A 249 -14.57 -20.29 -39.83
CA GLN A 249 -15.06 -19.26 -40.76
C GLN A 249 -14.08 -18.10 -40.95
N ARG A 250 -13.35 -17.72 -39.89
CA ARG A 250 -12.40 -16.61 -39.95
C ARG A 250 -11.19 -16.87 -40.86
N TRP A 251 -10.94 -18.13 -41.23
CA TRP A 251 -9.87 -18.54 -42.14
C TRP A 251 -10.37 -18.88 -43.55
N ASP A 252 -11.64 -18.60 -43.86
CA ASP A 252 -12.19 -18.84 -45.19
C ASP A 252 -11.41 -18.05 -46.25
N GLY A 253 -10.91 -18.75 -47.28
CA GLY A 253 -10.06 -18.16 -48.33
C GLY A 253 -8.54 -18.21 -48.07
N THR A 254 -8.10 -18.63 -46.88
CA THR A 254 -6.66 -18.80 -46.58
C THR A 254 -6.19 -20.23 -46.84
N SER A 255 -4.91 -20.39 -47.21
CA SER A 255 -4.29 -21.72 -47.36
C SER A 255 -4.25 -22.51 -46.04
N THR A 256 -4.36 -21.82 -44.90
CA THR A 256 -4.26 -22.41 -43.56
C THR A 256 -5.62 -22.85 -42.97
N ARG A 257 -6.74 -22.63 -43.67
CA ARG A 257 -8.10 -23.00 -43.22
C ARG A 257 -8.22 -24.45 -42.74
N LYS A 258 -7.68 -25.40 -43.52
CA LYS A 258 -7.72 -26.82 -43.17
C LYS A 258 -6.97 -27.11 -41.87
N LEU A 259 -5.88 -26.40 -41.62
CA LEU A 259 -5.05 -26.54 -40.42
C LEU A 259 -5.71 -25.82 -39.23
N ALA A 260 -6.30 -24.65 -39.45
CA ALA A 260 -7.08 -23.92 -38.45
C ALA A 260 -8.29 -24.73 -37.94
N SER A 261 -8.89 -25.58 -38.79
CA SER A 261 -9.99 -26.48 -38.38
C SER A 261 -9.59 -27.54 -37.32
N LEU A 262 -8.30 -27.74 -37.10
CA LEU A 262 -7.77 -28.64 -36.08
C LEU A 262 -7.73 -27.99 -34.69
N LEU A 263 -7.85 -26.66 -34.61
CA LEU A 263 -7.91 -25.93 -33.35
C LEU A 263 -9.19 -26.29 -32.59
N ARG A 264 -9.11 -26.30 -31.25
CA ARG A 264 -10.23 -26.69 -30.39
C ARG A 264 -10.56 -25.63 -29.35
N SER A 265 -9.55 -24.98 -28.78
CA SER A 265 -9.74 -23.90 -27.83
C SER A 265 -8.49 -23.05 -27.74
N CYS A 266 -8.67 -21.78 -27.38
CA CYS A 266 -7.61 -20.88 -26.97
C CYS A 266 -8.00 -20.31 -25.60
N THR A 267 -7.12 -20.43 -24.61
CA THR A 267 -7.33 -19.91 -23.26
C THR A 267 -6.17 -18.99 -22.90
N LYS A 268 -6.38 -18.02 -22.01
CA LYS A 268 -5.27 -17.18 -21.52
C LYS A 268 -4.26 -18.06 -20.79
N ALA A 269 -2.97 -17.82 -21.02
CA ALA A 269 -1.90 -18.55 -20.31
C ALA A 269 -1.79 -18.12 -18.84
N TYR A 270 -2.44 -17.03 -18.47
CA TYR A 270 -2.50 -16.48 -17.12
C TYR A 270 -3.94 -16.39 -16.58
N GLY A 271 -4.08 -16.42 -15.25
CA GLY A 271 -5.36 -16.28 -14.54
C GLY A 271 -5.86 -17.61 -13.95
N PRO A 272 -7.16 -17.68 -13.54
CA PRO A 272 -7.68 -18.78 -12.73
C PRO A 272 -7.69 -20.16 -13.39
N ASP A 273 -7.57 -20.21 -14.72
CA ASP A 273 -7.45 -21.44 -15.51
C ASP A 273 -6.13 -21.50 -16.30
N GLY A 274 -5.22 -20.53 -16.08
CA GLY A 274 -3.92 -20.43 -16.72
C GLY A 274 -2.80 -21.10 -15.91
N ASP A 275 -1.62 -21.20 -16.50
CA ASP A 275 -0.43 -21.75 -15.84
C ASP A 275 0.23 -20.71 -14.91
N THR A 276 0.02 -19.41 -15.17
CA THR A 276 0.58 -18.31 -14.39
C THR A 276 -0.50 -17.42 -13.75
N TRP A 277 -0.16 -16.68 -12.70
CA TRP A 277 -1.13 -15.85 -11.97
C TRP A 277 -1.48 -14.55 -12.68
N THR A 278 -0.50 -13.91 -13.29
CA THR A 278 -0.62 -12.60 -13.93
C THR A 278 0.11 -12.58 -15.27
N ASN A 279 -0.12 -11.55 -16.08
CA ASN A 279 0.60 -11.33 -17.34
C ASN A 279 1.95 -10.63 -17.16
N ASN A 280 2.43 -10.47 -15.92
CA ASN A 280 3.73 -9.86 -15.64
C ASN A 280 4.69 -10.91 -15.04
N PRO A 281 5.83 -11.20 -15.70
CA PRO A 281 6.76 -12.24 -15.26
C PRO A 281 7.41 -11.90 -13.92
N THR A 282 7.69 -10.62 -13.66
CA THR A 282 8.25 -10.15 -12.38
C THR A 282 7.29 -10.39 -11.23
N VAL A 283 6.00 -10.09 -11.44
CA VAL A 283 4.96 -10.32 -10.43
C VAL A 283 4.79 -11.81 -10.19
N ASN A 284 4.78 -12.63 -11.25
CA ASN A 284 4.70 -14.08 -11.12
C ASN A 284 5.90 -14.64 -10.33
N ALA A 285 7.13 -14.18 -10.60
CA ALA A 285 8.32 -14.63 -9.87
C ALA A 285 8.24 -14.33 -8.36
N VAL A 286 7.74 -13.14 -7.99
CA VAL A 286 7.53 -12.78 -6.58
C VAL A 286 6.45 -13.65 -5.94
N LEU A 287 5.36 -13.93 -6.67
CA LEU A 287 4.29 -14.80 -6.20
C LEU A 287 4.78 -16.25 -6.01
N ASP A 288 5.55 -16.77 -6.95
CA ASP A 288 6.10 -18.14 -6.88
C ASP A 288 7.07 -18.28 -5.70
N GLN A 289 7.94 -17.28 -5.48
CA GLN A 289 8.82 -17.25 -4.31
C GLN A 289 8.02 -17.24 -3.00
N TYR A 290 6.92 -16.49 -2.97
CA TYR A 290 6.03 -16.46 -1.80
C TYR A 290 5.37 -17.83 -1.57
N VAL A 291 4.81 -18.45 -2.61
CA VAL A 291 4.19 -19.79 -2.54
C VAL A 291 5.20 -20.83 -2.05
N GLN A 292 6.41 -20.83 -2.60
CA GLN A 292 7.48 -21.73 -2.17
C GLN A 292 7.82 -21.54 -0.68
N SER A 293 7.95 -20.29 -0.23
CA SER A 293 8.23 -19.98 1.19
C SER A 293 7.13 -20.44 2.15
N VAL A 294 5.88 -20.52 1.68
CA VAL A 294 4.74 -20.99 2.48
C VAL A 294 4.73 -22.52 2.52
N SER A 295 5.03 -23.18 1.41
CA SER A 295 5.18 -24.64 1.33
C SER A 295 6.30 -25.15 2.23
N ASP A 296 7.47 -24.50 2.20
CA ASP A 296 8.63 -24.86 3.02
C ASP A 296 8.35 -24.71 4.53
N ARG A 297 7.57 -23.69 4.91
CA ARG A 297 7.12 -23.47 6.30
C ARG A 297 6.12 -24.52 6.80
N ASN A 298 5.38 -25.14 5.89
CA ASN A 298 4.37 -26.14 6.22
C ASN A 298 4.90 -27.60 6.11
N GLY A 299 6.17 -27.80 5.78
CA GLY A 299 6.83 -29.11 5.82
C GLY A 299 6.31 -30.13 4.80
N VAL A 300 5.66 -29.66 3.72
CA VAL A 300 5.24 -30.55 2.62
C VAL A 300 6.39 -30.62 1.63
N GLY A 301 7.08 -31.75 1.61
CA GLY A 301 8.25 -31.99 0.76
C GLY A 301 7.97 -31.67 -0.71
N ALA A 302 8.89 -30.94 -1.32
CA ALA A 302 8.88 -30.55 -2.72
C ALA A 302 8.70 -31.78 -3.64
N THR A 303 7.50 -31.96 -4.16
CA THR A 303 7.27 -32.78 -5.36
C THR A 303 6.57 -31.89 -6.37
N ALA A 304 7.32 -31.53 -7.42
CA ALA A 304 6.92 -30.96 -8.71
C ALA A 304 5.85 -29.84 -8.70
N SER A 305 6.20 -28.67 -9.26
CA SER A 305 5.31 -27.56 -9.58
C SER A 305 3.88 -28.03 -9.90
N PRO A 306 2.92 -27.89 -8.97
CA PRO A 306 1.58 -28.37 -9.22
C PRO A 306 0.97 -27.41 -10.23
N SER A 307 0.53 -27.92 -11.38
CA SER A 307 -0.39 -27.17 -12.23
C SER A 307 -1.54 -26.63 -11.37
N VAL A 308 -1.96 -25.41 -11.67
CA VAL A 308 -2.98 -24.61 -10.95
C VAL A 308 -4.29 -25.37 -10.69
N GLN A 309 -4.54 -26.49 -11.38
CA GLN A 309 -5.71 -27.35 -11.22
C GLN A 309 -5.86 -27.99 -9.83
N SER A 310 -4.79 -28.12 -9.04
CA SER A 310 -4.83 -28.87 -7.77
C SER A 310 -5.44 -28.13 -6.58
N PHE A 311 -5.69 -26.82 -6.68
CA PHE A 311 -6.28 -26.01 -5.61
C PHE A 311 -7.80 -25.78 -5.71
N ARG A 312 -8.51 -26.41 -6.67
CA ARG A 312 -9.97 -26.24 -6.87
C ARG A 312 -10.89 -27.07 -5.96
N ARG A 313 -10.37 -27.73 -4.93
CA ARG A 313 -11.18 -28.44 -3.92
C ARG A 313 -10.73 -28.10 -2.50
N LEU A 314 -11.06 -26.89 -2.02
CA LEU A 314 -11.33 -26.61 -0.62
C LEU A 314 -12.42 -25.54 -0.53
#